data_AF-A0A356TCP0-F1
#
_entry.id   AF-A0A356TCP0-F1
#
_cell.length_a   1.000
_cell.length_b   1.000
_cell.length_c   1.000
_cell.angle_alpha   90.00
_cell.angle_beta   90.00
_cell.angle_gamma   90.00
#
_symmetry.space_group_name_H-M   'P 1'
#
loop_
_entity.id
_entity.type
_entity.pdbx_description
1 polymer ?
#
loop_
_entity_poly.entity_id
_entity_poly.type
_entity_poly.pdbx_seq_one_letter_code
_entity_poly.pdbx_strand_id
1 'polypeptide(L)'
;GDLAKMPHLLVAGATGSGKSVGLNVMLCSLLARRSPEEVRMLMIDPKVVELAVFDGIPHMLLPVVTDMNKASLALRWAVDEMERRYQLFADAGARNITTYNQ
;
A
#
# COMPACT_ATOMS: atom_id res chain seq x y z
N GLY A 1 -3.52 -10.25 11.78
CA GLY A 1 -2.06 -10.29 11.67
C GLY A 1 -1.52 -8.88 11.53
N ASP A 2 -0.27 -8.64 11.89
CA ASP A 2 0.39 -7.35 11.73
C ASP A 2 1.14 -7.34 10.40
N LEU A 3 0.71 -6.47 9.47
CA LEU A 3 1.32 -6.37 8.14
C LEU A 3 2.75 -5.81 8.21
N ALA A 4 3.11 -5.02 9.23
CA ALA A 4 4.48 -4.56 9.39
C ALA A 4 5.43 -5.71 9.78
N LYS A 5 4.91 -6.75 10.45
CA LYS A 5 5.65 -7.97 10.79
C LYS A 5 5.66 -9.02 9.68
N MET A 6 4.76 -8.89 8.70
CA MET A 6 4.73 -9.67 7.45
C MET A 6 4.95 -8.69 6.28
N PRO A 7 6.19 -8.21 6.06
CA PRO A 7 6.47 -6.99 5.31
C PRO A 7 5.93 -7.02 3.89
N HIS A 8 5.76 -8.20 3.31
CA HIS A 8 5.06 -8.43 2.05
C HIS A 8 4.17 -9.67 2.18
N LEU A 9 3.01 -9.63 1.53
CA LEU A 9 2.03 -10.72 1.52
C LEU A 9 1.66 -11.07 0.08
N LEU A 10 1.72 -12.36 -0.26
CA LEU A 10 1.18 -12.89 -1.52
C LEU A 10 -0.15 -13.61 -1.23
N VAL A 11 -1.21 -13.22 -1.93
CA VAL A 11 -2.54 -13.84 -1.82
C VAL A 11 -2.90 -14.51 -3.15
N ALA A 12 -3.24 -15.79 -3.10
CA ALA A 12 -3.68 -16.57 -4.25
C ALA A 12 -4.96 -17.35 -3.93
N GLY A 13 -5.81 -17.60 -4.94
CA GLY A 13 -7.05 -18.34 -4.78
C GLY A 13 -7.83 -18.44 -6.09
N ALA A 14 -8.57 -19.53 -6.26
CA ALA A 14 -9.45 -19.72 -7.42
C ALA A 14 -10.68 -18.81 -7.34
N THR A 15 -11.39 -18.62 -8.47
CA THR A 15 -12.66 -17.91 -8.49
C THR A 15 -13.63 -18.52 -7.48
N GLY A 16 -14.28 -17.69 -6.67
CA GLY A 16 -15.20 -18.14 -5.62
C GLY A 16 -14.54 -18.53 -4.30
N SER A 17 -13.20 -18.56 -4.19
CA SER A 17 -12.50 -18.96 -2.96
C SER A 17 -12.48 -17.88 -1.86
N GLY A 18 -13.15 -16.75 -2.06
CA GLY A 18 -13.16 -15.63 -1.11
C GLY A 18 -11.93 -14.73 -1.13
N LYS A 19 -11.01 -14.85 -2.10
CA LYS A 19 -9.82 -13.99 -2.24
C LYS A 19 -10.16 -12.50 -2.13
N SER A 20 -11.15 -12.07 -2.89
CA SER A 20 -11.57 -10.67 -3.00
C SER A 20 -12.19 -10.15 -1.71
N VAL A 21 -13.01 -10.98 -1.05
CA VAL A 21 -13.54 -10.69 0.28
C VAL A 21 -12.40 -10.52 1.29
N GLY A 22 -11.42 -11.43 1.28
CA GLY A 22 -10.25 -11.35 2.15
C GLY A 22 -9.44 -10.07 1.94
N LEU A 23 -9.19 -9.70 0.68
CA LEU A 23 -8.50 -8.44 0.33
C LEU A 23 -9.24 -7.22 0.88
N ASN A 24 -10.56 -7.15 0.66
CA ASN A 24 -11.38 -6.05 1.15
C ASN A 24 -11.40 -5.98 2.68
N VAL A 25 -11.49 -7.10 3.38
CA VAL A 25 -11.42 -7.12 4.86
C VAL A 25 -10.08 -6.60 5.35
N MET A 26 -8.97 -6.95 4.69
CA MET A 26 -7.65 -6.42 5.05
C MET A 26 -7.57 -4.90 4.85
N LEU A 27 -8.02 -4.40 3.70
CA LEU A 27 -8.03 -2.95 3.40
C LEU A 27 -8.93 -2.19 4.39
N CYS A 28 -10.16 -2.65 4.59
CA CYS A 28 -11.08 -2.04 5.55
C CYS A 28 -10.54 -2.06 6.99
N SER A 29 -9.85 -3.13 7.40
CA SER A 29 -9.22 -3.21 8.71
C SER A 29 -8.13 -2.16 8.91
N LEU A 30 -7.35 -1.86 7.86
CA LEU A 30 -6.37 -0.77 7.88
C LEU A 30 -7.07 0.59 7.97
N LEU A 31 -8.02 0.85 7.07
CA LEU A 31 -8.74 2.13 7.00
C LEU A 31 -9.52 2.45 8.28
N ALA A 32 -10.05 1.43 8.96
CA ALA A 32 -10.79 1.61 10.21
C ALA A 32 -9.89 1.96 11.41
N ARG A 33 -8.58 1.75 11.31
CA ARG A 33 -7.65 1.88 12.44
C ARG A 33 -6.52 2.88 12.22
N ARG A 34 -6.33 3.33 10.99
CA ARG A 34 -5.19 4.16 10.59
C ARG A 34 -5.66 5.40 9.85
N SER A 35 -5.16 6.56 10.26
CA SER A 35 -5.38 7.81 9.54
C SER A 35 -4.54 7.89 8.26
N PRO A 36 -4.85 8.80 7.32
CA PRO A 36 -4.04 9.03 6.12
C PRO A 36 -2.58 9.41 6.43
N GLU A 37 -2.32 10.04 7.56
CA GLU A 37 -0.98 10.41 8.01
C GLU A 37 -0.18 9.18 8.47
N GLU A 38 -0.85 8.16 9.00
CA GLU A 38 -0.23 6.92 9.44
C GLU A 38 -0.01 5.93 8.28
N VAL A 39 -0.94 5.86 7.34
CA VAL A 39 -0.90 4.93 6.20
C VAL A 39 -1.37 5.60 4.92
N ARG A 40 -0.52 5.50 3.88
CA ARG A 40 -0.87 5.88 2.51
C ARG A 40 -0.88 4.66 1.60
N MET A 41 -1.78 4.66 0.62
CA MET A 41 -2.05 3.52 -0.25
C MET A 41 -1.76 3.86 -1.71
N LEU A 42 -1.09 2.95 -2.39
CA LEU A 42 -0.91 2.93 -3.85
C LEU A 42 -1.60 1.66 -4.35
N MET A 43 -2.68 1.83 -5.10
CA MET A 43 -3.53 0.73 -5.55
C MET A 43 -3.41 0.54 -7.05
N ILE A 44 -3.23 -0.71 -7.48
CA ILE A 44 -3.13 -1.12 -8.89
C ILE A 44 -4.20 -2.19 -9.13
N ASP A 45 -5.16 -1.90 -10.01
CA ASP A 45 -6.23 -2.82 -10.42
C ASP A 45 -6.44 -2.74 -11.94
N PRO A 46 -5.64 -3.48 -12.73
CA PRO A 46 -5.72 -3.41 -14.20
C PRO A 46 -7.02 -3.94 -14.76
N LYS A 47 -7.76 -4.72 -13.97
CA LYS A 47 -9.04 -5.31 -14.39
C LYS A 47 -10.24 -4.48 -13.95
N VAL A 48 -10.04 -3.50 -13.06
CA VAL A 48 -11.09 -2.63 -12.51
C VAL A 48 -12.23 -3.45 -11.90
N VAL A 49 -11.88 -4.46 -11.09
CA VAL A 49 -12.86 -5.40 -10.52
C VAL A 49 -12.98 -5.24 -9.01
N GLU A 50 -11.88 -4.92 -8.33
CA GLU A 50 -11.77 -5.12 -6.88
C GLU A 50 -11.52 -3.81 -6.13
N LEU A 51 -10.69 -2.91 -6.69
CA LEU A 51 -10.18 -1.76 -5.94
C LEU A 51 -10.86 -0.43 -6.27
N ALA A 52 -11.69 -0.39 -7.32
CA ALA A 52 -12.36 0.83 -7.76
C ALA A 52 -13.21 1.50 -6.66
N VAL A 53 -13.73 0.72 -5.71
CA VAL A 53 -14.52 1.22 -4.58
C VAL A 53 -13.71 2.08 -3.60
N PHE A 54 -12.38 1.97 -3.61
CA PHE A 54 -11.48 2.74 -2.76
C PHE A 54 -10.95 4.01 -3.45
N ASP A 55 -11.36 4.29 -4.68
CA ASP A 55 -10.88 5.47 -5.38
C ASP A 55 -11.36 6.77 -4.68
N GLY A 56 -10.47 7.75 -4.57
CA GLY A 56 -10.76 9.04 -3.95
C GLY A 56 -10.75 9.09 -2.41
N ILE A 57 -10.48 7.99 -1.70
CA ILE A 57 -10.29 8.03 -0.24
C ILE A 57 -9.03 8.84 0.13
N PRO A 58 -8.97 9.49 1.31
CA PRO A 58 -7.85 10.37 1.67
C PRO A 58 -6.51 9.64 1.82
N HIS A 59 -6.52 8.31 2.02
CA HIS A 59 -5.31 7.49 2.11
C HIS A 59 -4.60 7.31 0.76
N MET A 60 -5.26 7.57 -0.36
CA MET A 60 -4.69 7.34 -1.70
C MET A 60 -3.53 8.30 -2.01
N LEU A 61 -2.42 7.77 -2.52
CA LEU A 61 -1.31 8.58 -3.05
C LEU A 61 -1.62 9.15 -4.43
N LEU A 62 -2.37 8.37 -5.21
CA LEU A 62 -2.76 8.64 -6.58
C LEU A 62 -4.03 7.81 -6.88
N PRO A 63 -4.86 8.21 -7.86
CA PRO A 63 -6.05 7.43 -8.25
C PRO A 63 -5.71 5.99 -8.59
N VAL A 64 -6.66 5.05 -8.44
CA VAL A 64 -6.41 3.63 -8.72
C VAL A 64 -5.77 3.44 -10.10
N VAL A 65 -4.59 2.80 -10.15
CA VAL A 65 -3.87 2.58 -11.40
C VAL A 65 -4.49 1.41 -12.14
N THR A 66 -5.08 1.70 -13.29
CA THR A 66 -5.68 0.68 -14.17
C THR A 66 -4.81 0.38 -15.40
N ASP A 67 -4.00 1.35 -15.84
CA ASP A 67 -3.07 1.17 -16.95
C ASP A 67 -1.81 0.41 -16.51
N MET A 68 -1.52 -0.71 -17.17
CA MET A 68 -0.35 -1.54 -16.84
C MET A 68 1.01 -0.84 -17.06
N ASN A 69 1.12 0.06 -18.03
CA ASN A 69 2.34 0.84 -18.23
C ASN A 69 2.54 1.83 -17.08
N LYS A 70 1.45 2.40 -16.55
CA LYS A 70 1.50 3.26 -15.36
C LYS A 70 1.78 2.47 -14.08
N ALA A 71 1.40 1.20 -14.02
CA ALA A 71 1.71 0.34 -12.86
C ALA A 71 3.22 0.20 -12.64
N SER A 72 4.00 0.01 -13.72
CA SER A 72 5.47 -0.01 -13.63
C SER A 72 6.05 1.29 -13.10
N LEU A 73 5.50 2.44 -13.51
CA LEU A 73 5.92 3.75 -13.00
C LEU A 73 5.58 3.92 -11.51
N ALA A 74 4.39 3.46 -11.10
CA ALA A 74 3.96 3.52 -9.71
C ALA A 74 4.85 2.67 -8.78
N LEU A 75 5.28 1.49 -9.24
CA LEU A 75 6.25 0.66 -8.53
C LEU A 75 7.65 1.29 -8.50
N ARG A 76 8.09 1.91 -9.59
CA ARG A 76 9.35 2.66 -9.61
C ARG A 76 9.35 3.80 -8.58
N TRP A 77 8.27 4.56 -8.51
CA TRP A 77 8.10 5.59 -7.50
C TRP A 77 8.21 5.03 -6.07
N ALA A 78 7.68 3.83 -5.82
CA ALA A 78 7.81 3.20 -4.50
C ALA A 78 9.27 2.85 -4.14
N VAL A 79 10.09 2.48 -5.15
CA VAL A 79 11.54 2.29 -4.98
C VAL A 79 12.23 3.63 -4.70
N ASP A 80 11.93 4.67 -5.48
CA ASP A 80 12.52 6.00 -5.30
C ASP A 80 12.19 6.59 -3.90
N GLU A 81 10.96 6.42 -3.42
CA GLU A 81 10.55 6.85 -2.07
C GLU A 81 11.21 6.01 -0.96
N MET A 82 11.47 4.71 -1.19
CA MET A 82 12.25 3.89 -0.26
C MET A 82 13.68 4.41 -0.12
N GLU A 83 14.35 4.71 -1.24
CA GLU A 83 15.71 5.27 -1.25
C GLU A 83 15.76 6.63 -0.56
N ARG A 84 14.79 7.51 -0.86
CA ARG A 84 14.64 8.81 -0.18
C ARG A 84 14.53 8.66 1.33
N ARG A 85 13.72 7.71 1.81
CA ARG A 85 13.56 7.43 3.24
C ARG A 85 14.83 6.88 3.86
N TYR A 86 15.59 6.03 3.16
CA TYR A 86 16.86 5.56 3.68
C TYR A 86 17.85 6.70 3.90
N GLN A 87 17.90 7.67 3.00
CA GLN A 87 18.73 8.87 3.21
C GLN A 87 18.28 9.67 4.43
N LEU A 88 16.96 9.94 4.55
CA LEU A 88 16.41 10.66 5.70
C LEU A 88 16.69 9.95 7.03
N PHE A 89 16.60 8.62 7.05
CA PHE A 89 16.89 7.83 8.24
C PHE A 89 18.37 7.90 8.60
N ALA A 90 19.26 7.79 7.61
CA ALA A 90 20.70 7.92 7.83
C ALA A 90 21.07 9.31 8.39
N ASP A 91 20.52 10.38 7.80
CA ASP A 91 20.77 11.76 8.24
C ASP A 91 20.28 12.03 9.67
N ALA A 92 19.15 11.40 10.05
CA ALA A 92 18.59 11.50 11.39
C ALA A 92 19.20 10.49 12.40
N GLY A 93 20.12 9.61 11.98
CA GLY A 93 20.63 8.52 12.82
C GLY A 93 19.58 7.46 13.20
N ALA A 94 18.45 7.42 12.48
CA ALA A 94 17.35 6.50 12.70
C ALA A 94 17.58 5.17 11.96
N ARG A 95 17.10 4.05 12.53
CA ARG A 95 17.26 2.71 11.92
C ARG A 95 16.06 2.27 11.09
N ASN A 96 14.90 2.84 11.34
CA ASN A 96 13.65 2.54 10.66
C ASN A 96 12.64 3.69 10.83
N ILE A 97 11.50 3.57 10.15
CA ILE A 97 10.43 4.58 10.19
C ILE A 97 9.89 4.85 11.60
N THR A 98 9.84 3.83 12.46
CA THR A 98 9.36 4.00 13.85
C THR A 98 10.32 4.89 14.64
N THR A 99 11.63 4.64 14.55
CA THR A 99 12.64 5.47 15.21
C THR A 99 12.79 6.86 14.59
N TYR A 100 12.45 7.01 13.31
CA TYR A 100 12.49 8.31 12.62
C TYR A 100 11.31 9.21 12.99
N ASN A 101 10.15 8.61 13.31
CA ASN A 101 8.93 9.33 13.66
C ASN A 101 8.79 9.63 15.17
N GLN A 102 9.77 9.24 16.00
CA GLN A 102 9.82 9.55 17.44
C GLN A 102 10.49 10.90 17.68
#